data_AF-A0A3D4XUJ8-F1
#
_entry.id   AF-A0A3D4XUJ8-F1
#
_cell.length_a   1.000
_cell.length_b   1.000
_cell.length_c   1.000
_cell.angle_alpha   90.00
_cell.angle_beta   90.00
_cell.angle_gamma   90.00
#
_symmetry.space_group_name_H-M   'P 1'
#
loop_
_entity.id
_entity.type
_entity.pdbx_description
1 polymer ?
#
loop_
_entity_poly.entity_id
_entity_poly.type
_entity_poly.pdbx_seq_one_letter_code
_entity_poly.pdbx_strand_id
1 'polypeptide(L)' 'MNENWIAPSILSANFAKLGEEVDNVLKAGADIVH' A
#
# COMPACT_ATOMS: atom_id res chain seq x y z
N MET A 1 13.51 -9.62 15.28
CA MET A 1 12.26 -9.20 15.94
C MET A 1 11.30 -8.91 14.82
N ASN A 2 10.13 -9.55 14.76
CA ASN A 2 9.18 -9.28 13.69
C ASN A 2 8.55 -7.92 13.96
N GLU A 3 8.91 -6.94 13.14
CA GLU A 3 8.17 -5.69 13.03
C GLU A 3 6.80 -6.00 12.41
N ASN A 4 5.73 -5.49 13.02
CA ASN A 4 4.41 -5.60 12.43
C ASN A 4 4.35 -4.63 11.25
N TRP A 5 4.16 -5.17 10.04
CA TRP A 5 4.03 -4.37 8.82
C TRP A 5 2.59 -3.95 8.57
N ILE A 6 2.42 -2.70 8.15
CA ILE A 6 1.22 -2.20 7.50
C ILE A 6 1.35 -2.50 6.01
N ALA A 7 0.60 -3.50 5.55
CA ALA A 7 0.68 -4.02 4.17
C ALA A 7 -0.69 -4.01 3.47
N PRO A 8 -1.11 -2.87 2.88
CA PRO A 8 -2.37 -2.77 2.15
C PRO A 8 -2.37 -3.67 0.93
N SER A 9 -3.50 -4.34 0.63
CA SER A 9 -3.59 -5.24 -0.51
C SER A 9 -3.80 -4.49 -1.82
N ILE A 10 -2.96 -4.78 -2.82
CA ILE A 10 -3.07 -4.20 -4.17
C ILE A 10 -4.39 -4.55 -4.86
N LEU A 11 -5.00 -5.68 -4.51
CA LEU A 11 -6.28 -6.12 -5.07
C LEU A 11 -7.46 -5.27 -4.59
N SER A 12 -7.26 -4.49 -3.53
CA SER A 12 -8.27 -3.55 -3.02
C SER A 12 -8.14 -2.15 -3.66
N ALA A 13 -7.10 -1.90 -4.44
CA ALA A 13 -6.85 -0.60 -5.05
C ALA A 13 -7.74 -0.34 -6.27
N ASN A 14 -7.91 0.94 -6.60
CA ASN A 14 -8.48 1.34 -7.88
C ASN A 14 -7.45 1.16 -9.02
N PHE A 15 -7.57 0.07 -9.78
CA PHE A 15 -6.63 -0.27 -10.86
C PHE A 15 -6.56 0.78 -11.99
N ALA A 16 -7.59 1.60 -12.21
CA ALA A 16 -7.54 2.68 -13.19
C ALA A 16 -6.54 3.80 -12.80
N LYS A 17 -6.13 3.84 -11.53
CA LYS A 17 -5.26 4.85 -10.93
C LYS A 17 -4.15 4.23 -10.08
N LEU A 18 -3.66 3.05 -10.47
CA LEU A 18 -2.80 2.22 -9.63
C LEU A 18 -1.56 2.96 -9.08
N GLY A 19 -0.91 3.79 -9.91
CA GLY A 19 0.25 4.57 -9.46
C GLY A 19 -0.11 5.59 -8.37
N GLU A 20 -1.23 6.28 -8.52
CA GLU A 20 -1.74 7.26 -7.53
C GLU A 20 -2.12 6.56 -6.22
N GLU A 21 -2.82 5.41 -6.30
CA GLU A 21 -3.20 4.60 -5.14
C GLU A 21 -1.97 4.10 -4.36
N VAL A 22 -0.96 3.59 -5.06
CA VAL A 22 0.30 3.12 -4.45
C VAL A 22 1.06 4.28 -3.79
N ASP A 23 1.19 5.42 -4.47
CA ASP A 23 1.82 6.61 -3.91
C ASP A 23 1.11 7.08 -2.63
N ASN A 24 -0.22 7.05 -2.62
CA ASN A 24 -1.02 7.48 -1.48
C ASN A 24 -0.81 6.59 -0.26
N VAL A 25 -0.81 5.26 -0.42
CA VAL A 25 -0.62 4.35 0.72
C VAL A 25 0.81 4.37 1.26
N LEU A 26 1.81 4.52 0.38
CA LEU A 26 3.21 4.69 0.81
C LEU A 26 3.38 6.00 1.59
N LYS A 27 2.79 7.11 1.11
CA LYS A 27 2.78 8.39 1.84
C LYS A 27 2.02 8.32 3.17
N ALA A 28 1.04 7.45 3.28
CA ALA A 28 0.26 7.22 4.51
C ALA A 28 1.00 6.35 5.55
N GLY A 29 2.18 5.83 5.23
CA GLY A 29 3.01 5.04 6.15
C GLY A 29 2.84 3.52 6.01
N ALA A 30 2.42 3.04 4.84
CA ALA A 30 2.54 1.61 4.53
C ALA A 30 4.02 1.21 4.42
N ASP A 31 4.40 0.09 5.03
CA ASP A 31 5.77 -0.44 4.96
C ASP A 31 6.03 -1.14 3.62
N ILE A 32 5.00 -1.81 3.10
CA ILE A 32 5.00 -2.53 1.83
C ILE A 32 3.58 -2.57 1.28
N VAL A 33 3.43 -2.88 0.01
CA VAL A 33 2.13 -3.22 -0.59
C VAL A 33 2.03 -4.75 -0.70
N HIS A 34 0.95 -5.32 -0.16
CA HIS A 34 0.67 -6.76 -0.22
C HIS A 34 0.08 -7.17 -1.58
#